data_AF-A0A7Y5W6J8-F1
#
_entry.id   AF-A0A7Y5W6J8-F1
#
_cell.length_a   1.000
_cell.length_b   1.000
_cell.length_c   1.000
_cell.angle_alpha   90.00
_cell.angle_beta   90.00
_cell.angle_gamma   90.00
#
_symmetry.space_group_name_H-M   'P 1'
#
loop_
_entity.id
_entity.type
_entity.pdbx_description
1 polymer ?
#
loop_
_entity_poly.entity_id
_entity_poly.type
_entity_poly.pdbx_seq_one_letter_code
_entity_poly.pdbx_strand_id
1 'polypeptide(L)'
;MPARDAKAENQPLDPEPARVWTDQAGRSFVARFVGMKGTRVELLKDRLRFSHPFTFFSPADQQYVRDEMNRRGQGHVLPSQSTEPAAPSFVPGEPAIPPSDTSPVEPAAVPWEPQPSAHGFGMKSNESQPASAASGSPESAPSSSGPSQPAAPESASQTVYLCKNCDGELPSDFQLGQRCPHCNARIVYEQGGDGGVAGFPGIAASRWPILVGGGIGALVIIVILLRVIAAATRN
;
A
#
# COMPACT_ATOMS: atom_id res chain seq x y z
N MET A 1 5.19 16.56 50.35
CA MET A 1 5.14 16.89 48.91
C MET A 1 4.87 15.60 48.16
N PRO A 2 3.66 15.35 47.63
CA PRO A 2 3.37 14.12 46.93
C PRO A 2 4.10 14.11 45.57
N ALA A 3 4.86 13.03 45.34
CA ALA A 3 5.47 12.74 44.05
C ALA A 3 4.36 12.63 43.00
N ARG A 4 4.38 13.52 42.02
CA ARG A 4 3.52 13.40 40.83
C ARG A 4 4.06 12.23 40.03
N ASP A 5 3.37 11.11 40.10
CA ASP A 5 3.54 9.97 39.21
C ASP A 5 3.40 10.44 37.76
N ALA A 6 4.54 10.76 37.14
CA ALA A 6 4.68 10.99 35.71
C ALA A 6 4.61 9.64 34.98
N LYS A 7 3.54 8.88 35.21
CA LYS A 7 3.11 7.84 34.29
C LYS A 7 2.38 8.57 33.16
N ALA A 8 3.15 9.26 32.32
CA ALA A 8 2.71 9.66 31.00
C ALA A 8 2.40 8.35 30.28
N GLU A 9 1.14 7.98 30.41
CA GLU A 9 0.56 6.78 29.89
C GLU A 9 0.79 6.81 28.39
N ASN A 10 1.67 5.93 27.91
CA ASN A 10 1.75 5.50 26.52
C ASN A 10 0.41 4.82 26.18
N GLN A 11 -0.69 5.58 26.20
CA GLN A 11 -1.94 5.15 25.63
C GLN A 11 -1.63 4.90 24.16
N PRO A 12 -1.85 3.67 23.66
CA PRO A 12 -1.69 3.39 22.25
C PRO A 12 -2.72 4.23 21.53
N LEU A 13 -2.29 5.39 21.00
CA LEU A 13 -3.08 6.18 20.06
C LEU A 13 -3.63 5.20 19.04
N ASP A 14 -4.96 5.18 18.88
CA ASP A 14 -5.61 4.35 17.87
C ASP A 14 -4.82 4.48 16.57
N PRO A 15 -4.40 3.36 15.97
CA PRO A 15 -3.48 3.40 14.85
C PRO A 15 -4.12 4.21 13.72
N GLU A 16 -3.39 5.23 13.25
CA GLU A 16 -3.87 6.09 12.18
C GLU A 16 -4.32 5.26 10.95
N PRO A 17 -5.29 5.78 10.17
CA PRO A 17 -5.77 5.11 8.98
C PRO A 17 -4.61 4.80 8.02
N ALA A 18 -4.75 3.68 7.29
CA ALA A 18 -3.76 3.31 6.30
C ALA A 18 -3.76 4.33 5.16
N ARG A 19 -2.57 4.72 4.70
CA ARG A 19 -2.38 5.63 3.56
C ARG A 19 -1.36 5.07 2.58
N VAL A 20 -1.37 5.63 1.37
CA VAL A 20 -0.35 5.35 0.36
C VAL A 20 0.90 6.16 0.68
N TRP A 21 2.03 5.47 0.80
CA TRP A 21 3.36 6.03 0.97
C TRP A 21 4.13 5.87 -0.33
N THR A 22 4.90 6.88 -0.71
CA THR A 22 5.72 6.90 -1.92
C THR A 22 7.18 7.08 -1.54
N ASP A 23 8.07 6.28 -2.11
CA ASP A 23 9.51 6.42 -1.92
C ASP A 23 10.14 7.42 -2.90
N GLN A 24 11.42 7.73 -2.72
CA GLN A 24 12.16 8.62 -3.64
C GLN A 24 12.28 8.07 -5.07
N ALA A 25 12.10 6.77 -5.28
CA ALA A 25 12.08 6.15 -6.60
C ALA A 25 10.68 6.17 -7.25
N GLY A 26 9.68 6.79 -6.60
CA GLY A 26 8.30 6.86 -7.08
C GLY A 26 7.49 5.59 -6.88
N ARG A 27 7.99 4.61 -6.11
CA ARG A 27 7.23 3.39 -5.80
C ARG A 27 6.32 3.66 -4.63
N SER A 28 5.07 3.20 -4.75
CA SER A 28 4.05 3.41 -3.73
C SER A 28 3.64 2.12 -3.02
N PHE A 29 3.26 2.22 -1.75
CA PHE A 29 2.72 1.12 -0.96
C PHE A 29 1.79 1.60 0.16
N VAL A 30 0.77 0.81 0.47
CA VAL A 30 -0.18 1.12 1.55
C VAL A 30 0.39 0.68 2.91
N ALA A 31 0.42 1.60 3.87
CA ALA A 31 0.83 1.32 5.25
C ALA A 31 0.25 2.34 6.23
N ARG A 32 0.25 1.99 7.52
CA ARG A 32 -0.14 2.90 8.62
C ARG A 32 1.08 3.51 9.28
N PHE A 33 1.01 4.78 9.64
CA PHE A 33 2.06 5.42 10.44
C PHE A 33 1.95 5.00 11.90
N VAL A 34 3.06 4.50 12.46
CA VAL A 34 3.13 4.14 13.88
C VAL A 34 3.81 5.27 14.66
N GLY A 35 4.91 5.79 14.14
CA GLY A 35 5.70 6.83 14.79
C GLY A 35 7.08 6.97 14.14
N MET A 36 8.00 7.59 14.87
CA MET A 36 9.42 7.55 14.53
C MET A 36 10.26 7.00 15.67
N LYS A 37 11.36 6.34 15.29
CA LYS A 37 12.41 5.90 16.20
C LYS A 37 13.76 6.41 15.69
N GLY A 38 14.29 7.43 16.35
CA GLY A 38 15.46 8.16 15.87
C GLY A 38 15.15 8.82 14.52
N THR A 39 15.96 8.54 13.49
CA THR A 39 15.80 9.08 12.14
C THR A 39 14.96 8.21 11.20
N ARG A 40 14.31 7.17 11.75
CA ARG A 40 13.56 6.18 10.98
C ARG A 40 12.07 6.26 11.27
N VAL A 41 11.28 6.22 10.21
CA VAL A 41 9.81 6.16 10.22
C VAL A 41 9.40 4.71 10.44
N GLU A 42 8.59 4.45 11.47
CA GLU A 42 7.97 3.15 11.70
C GLU A 42 6.59 3.10 11.04
N LEU A 43 6.41 2.13 10.14
CA LEU A 43 5.18 1.87 9.42
C LEU A 43 4.65 0.46 9.73
N LEU A 44 3.35 0.27 9.66
CA LEU A 44 2.69 -1.03 9.81
C LEU A 44 1.97 -1.41 8.51
N LYS A 45 2.36 -2.52 7.90
CA LYS A 45 1.70 -3.09 6.71
C LYS A 45 1.44 -4.58 6.95
N ASP A 46 0.20 -5.02 6.76
CA ASP A 46 -0.22 -6.42 6.95
C ASP A 46 0.15 -7.03 8.33
N ARG A 47 0.08 -6.20 9.39
CA ARG A 47 0.53 -6.50 10.77
C ARG A 47 2.05 -6.65 10.96
N LEU A 48 2.84 -6.45 9.91
CA LEU A 48 4.30 -6.41 9.98
C LEU A 48 4.78 -4.96 10.12
N ARG A 49 5.70 -4.72 11.06
CA ARG A 49 6.33 -3.41 11.25
C ARG A 49 7.55 -3.27 10.35
N PHE A 50 7.64 -2.14 9.66
CA PHE A 50 8.76 -1.76 8.80
C PHE A 50 9.37 -0.46 9.29
N SER A 51 10.69 -0.32 9.13
CA SER A 51 11.43 0.87 9.52
C SER A 51 12.30 1.36 8.38
N HIS A 52 11.96 2.51 7.83
CA HIS A 52 12.70 3.14 6.74
C HIS A 52 13.29 4.49 7.18
N PRO A 53 14.46 4.89 6.65
CA PRO A 53 14.99 6.24 6.89
C PRO A 53 13.96 7.31 6.48
N PHE A 54 13.89 8.42 7.22
CA PHE A 54 13.00 9.53 6.86
C PHE A 54 13.22 10.04 5.43
N THR A 55 14.49 10.08 4.99
CA THR A 55 14.88 10.48 3.64
C THR A 55 14.45 9.52 2.54
N PHE A 56 14.05 8.28 2.87
CA PHE A 56 13.60 7.30 1.88
C PHE A 56 12.28 7.69 1.20
N PHE A 57 11.45 8.49 1.89
CA PHE A 57 10.12 8.86 1.43
C PHE A 57 10.12 10.08 0.52
N SER A 58 9.06 10.22 -0.27
CA SER A 58 8.79 11.39 -1.10
C SER A 58 8.70 12.66 -0.24
N PRO A 59 8.94 13.87 -0.81
CA PRO A 59 8.82 15.12 -0.07
C PRO A 59 7.43 15.32 0.55
N ALA A 60 6.37 14.87 -0.12
CA ALA A 60 5.00 14.94 0.40
C ALA A 60 4.80 14.06 1.65
N ASP A 61 5.32 12.84 1.61
CA ASP A 61 5.24 11.91 2.75
C ASP A 61 6.13 12.32 3.91
N GLN A 62 7.29 12.91 3.61
CA GLN A 62 8.14 13.53 4.62
C GLN A 62 7.39 14.67 5.33
N GLN A 63 6.68 15.51 4.59
CA GLN A 63 5.88 16.59 5.17
C GLN A 63 4.76 16.03 6.07
N TYR A 64 4.05 15.00 5.60
CA TYR A 64 3.04 14.31 6.41
C TYR A 64 3.60 13.85 7.76
N VAL A 65 4.76 13.19 7.76
CA VAL A 65 5.40 12.73 9.00
C VAL A 65 5.77 13.90 9.91
N ARG A 66 6.20 15.04 9.36
CA ARG A 66 6.48 16.23 10.17
C ARG A 66 5.21 16.77 10.83
N ASP A 67 4.14 16.90 10.07
CA ASP A 67 2.85 17.41 10.55
C ASP A 67 2.27 16.48 11.62
N GLU A 68 2.37 15.16 11.41
CA GLU A 68 1.97 14.13 12.36
C GLU A 68 2.76 14.21 13.68
N MET A 69 4.09 14.27 13.60
CA MET A 69 4.94 14.36 14.78
C MET A 69 4.73 15.69 15.52
N ASN A 70 4.50 16.79 14.80
CA ASN A 70 4.13 18.08 15.39
C ASN A 70 2.79 18.00 16.11
N ARG A 71 1.77 17.38 15.49
CA ARG A 71 0.44 17.20 16.09
C ARG A 71 0.50 16.38 17.39
N ARG A 72 1.41 15.40 17.46
CA ARG A 72 1.66 14.59 18.67
C ARG A 72 2.54 15.29 19.71
N GLY A 73 2.99 16.52 19.48
CA GLY A 73 3.93 17.23 20.36
C GLY A 73 5.37 16.66 20.33
N GLN A 74 5.68 15.82 19.33
CA GLN A 74 6.95 15.12 19.17
C GLN A 74 7.80 15.70 18.02
N GLY A 75 7.52 16.93 17.59
CA GLY A 75 8.25 17.61 16.51
C GLY A 75 9.76 17.69 16.73
N HIS A 76 10.20 17.72 17.99
CA HIS A 76 11.62 17.74 18.37
C HIS A 76 12.40 16.46 18.00
N VAL A 77 11.70 15.35 17.70
CA VAL A 77 12.32 14.07 17.31
C VAL A 77 12.59 14.02 15.80
N LEU A 78 11.99 14.92 15.02
CA LEU A 78 12.21 14.97 13.58
C LEU A 78 13.69 15.30 13.32
N PRO A 79 14.38 14.58 12.40
CA PRO A 79 15.66 15.05 11.94
C PRO A 79 15.42 16.46 11.39
N SER A 80 16.09 17.45 11.99
CA SER A 80 16.26 18.75 11.36
C SER A 80 16.63 18.45 9.93
N GLN A 81 15.93 19.04 8.96
CA GLN A 81 16.36 18.96 7.57
C GLN A 81 17.75 19.56 7.59
N SER A 82 18.77 18.72 7.75
CA SER A 82 20.13 19.17 7.93
C SER A 82 20.42 19.81 6.62
N THR A 83 20.37 21.15 6.68
CA THR A 83 21.04 22.10 5.83
C THR A 83 22.03 21.31 5.01
N GLU A 84 21.64 21.03 3.77
CA GLU A 84 22.58 20.62 2.74
C GLU A 84 23.83 21.46 3.01
N PRO A 85 24.97 20.82 3.39
CA PRO A 85 26.12 21.54 3.93
C PRO A 85 26.36 22.67 2.95
N ALA A 86 26.09 23.90 3.40
CA ALA A 86 25.90 25.05 2.54
C ALA A 86 26.96 24.93 1.47
N ALA A 87 26.53 24.61 0.23
CA ALA A 87 27.46 24.41 -0.88
C ALA A 87 28.44 25.56 -0.75
N PRO A 88 29.75 25.29 -0.51
CA PRO A 88 30.67 26.24 0.06
C PRO A 88 30.46 27.52 -0.71
N SER A 89 29.91 28.54 -0.03
CA SER A 89 29.40 29.72 -0.70
C SER A 89 30.53 30.19 -1.59
N PHE A 90 30.35 29.98 -2.90
CA PHE A 90 31.33 30.38 -3.89
C PHE A 90 31.38 31.88 -3.72
N VAL A 91 32.43 32.35 -3.05
CA VAL A 91 32.64 33.76 -2.77
C VAL A 91 32.69 34.42 -4.14
N PRO A 92 31.71 35.27 -4.51
CA PRO A 92 31.79 36.03 -5.75
C PRO A 92 32.82 37.12 -5.48
N GLY A 93 34.09 36.81 -5.72
CA GLY A 93 35.17 37.64 -5.18
C GLY A 93 36.55 37.33 -5.72
N GLU A 94 36.69 37.01 -7.00
CA GLU A 94 37.90 37.40 -7.73
C GLU A 94 37.58 37.55 -9.23
N PRO A 95 37.75 38.73 -9.84
CA PRO A 95 37.66 38.89 -11.28
C PRO A 95 38.83 38.18 -11.93
N ALA A 96 38.61 36.92 -12.33
CA ALA A 96 39.53 36.20 -13.19
C ALA A 96 39.60 36.93 -14.54
N ILE A 97 40.80 37.44 -14.82
CA ILE A 97 41.27 37.93 -16.11
C ILE A 97 40.78 36.99 -17.23
N PRO A 98 40.18 37.49 -18.32
CA PRO A 98 39.76 36.63 -19.41
C PRO A 98 40.98 36.06 -20.15
N PRO A 99 41.18 34.73 -20.25
CA PRO A 99 41.91 34.20 -21.38
C PRO A 99 41.00 34.27 -22.60
N SER A 100 41.40 35.13 -23.54
CA SER A 100 40.85 35.25 -24.87
C SER A 100 40.65 33.91 -25.57
N ASP A 101 39.61 33.86 -26.40
CA ASP A 101 39.50 33.12 -27.66
C ASP A 101 40.27 31.80 -27.76
N THR A 102 39.53 30.70 -27.66
CA THR A 102 39.75 29.60 -28.60
C THR A 102 38.39 29.06 -29.06
N SER A 103 38.25 29.12 -30.37
CA SER A 103 37.11 28.83 -31.23
C SER A 103 36.40 27.46 -31.03
N PRO A 104 35.21 27.31 -31.64
CA PRO A 104 34.35 26.13 -31.50
C PRO A 104 34.88 24.96 -32.31
N VAL A 105 34.93 23.77 -31.69
CA VAL A 105 35.07 22.49 -32.40
C VAL A 105 33.75 21.71 -32.24
N GLU A 106 32.88 21.93 -33.22
CA GLU A 106 32.06 20.88 -33.86
C GLU A 106 33.04 19.94 -34.63
N PRO A 107 32.80 18.65 -34.95
CA PRO A 107 31.58 17.83 -34.88
C PRO A 107 31.80 16.41 -34.26
N ALA A 108 30.72 15.67 -34.01
CA ALA A 108 30.53 14.31 -34.52
C ALA A 108 29.23 13.72 -33.95
N ALA A 109 28.21 13.67 -34.81
CA ALA A 109 27.08 12.79 -34.64
C ALA A 109 27.57 11.35 -34.42
N VAL A 110 27.23 10.77 -33.28
CA VAL A 110 27.25 9.31 -33.11
C VAL A 110 25.95 8.77 -33.70
N PRO A 111 26.01 7.92 -34.74
CA PRO A 111 24.88 7.15 -35.20
C PRO A 111 24.46 6.17 -34.10
N TRP A 112 23.17 6.20 -33.80
CA TRP A 112 22.43 5.16 -33.13
C TRP A 112 22.68 3.81 -33.84
N GLU A 113 23.16 2.82 -33.11
CA GLU A 113 23.15 1.42 -33.54
C GLU A 113 22.14 0.67 -32.65
N PRO A 114 21.01 0.19 -33.19
CA PRO A 114 20.09 -0.63 -32.42
C PRO A 114 20.68 -2.04 -32.29
N GLN A 115 20.91 -2.50 -31.07
CA GLN A 115 21.20 -3.92 -30.79
C GLN A 115 19.89 -4.72 -30.68
N PRO A 116 19.55 -5.62 -31.63
CA PRO A 116 18.62 -6.71 -31.39
C PRO A 116 19.41 -7.94 -30.91
N SER A 117 19.63 -8.05 -29.61
CA SER A 117 20.09 -9.32 -29.02
C SER A 117 18.89 -10.13 -28.55
N ALA A 118 18.32 -10.85 -29.51
CA ALA A 118 17.53 -12.05 -29.26
C ALA A 118 18.38 -13.03 -28.44
N HIS A 119 18.03 -13.24 -27.18
CA HIS A 119 18.44 -14.41 -26.42
C HIS A 119 17.17 -15.14 -26.00
N GLY A 120 16.73 -16.01 -26.90
CA GLY A 120 15.85 -17.12 -26.54
C GLY A 120 16.66 -18.14 -25.75
N PHE A 121 16.27 -18.35 -24.49
CA PHE A 121 16.64 -19.57 -23.77
C PHE A 121 15.46 -20.00 -22.90
N GLY A 122 15.01 -21.23 -23.13
CA GLY A 122 14.63 -22.11 -22.05
C GLY A 122 13.16 -22.12 -21.68
N MET A 123 12.38 -22.83 -22.49
CA MET A 123 11.19 -23.52 -22.00
C MET A 123 11.55 -24.37 -20.78
N LYS A 124 10.89 -24.13 -19.65
CA LYS A 124 10.69 -25.12 -18.59
C LYS A 124 9.24 -25.00 -18.13
N SER A 125 8.37 -25.65 -18.88
CA SER A 125 7.11 -26.19 -18.40
C SER A 125 7.40 -27.00 -17.14
N ASN A 126 6.96 -26.50 -15.99
CA ASN A 126 6.76 -27.33 -14.81
C ASN A 126 5.27 -27.61 -14.68
N GLU A 127 4.83 -28.51 -15.55
CA GLU A 127 3.58 -29.25 -15.45
C GLU A 127 3.64 -30.08 -14.17
N SER A 128 2.84 -29.72 -13.18
CA SER A 128 2.51 -30.58 -12.05
C SER A 128 1.08 -30.30 -11.64
N GLN A 129 0.17 -30.76 -12.50
CA GLN A 129 -1.16 -31.17 -12.04
C GLN A 129 -1.02 -32.38 -11.11
N PRO A 130 -1.78 -32.39 -10.00
CA PRO A 130 -2.48 -33.60 -9.64
C PRO A 130 -3.98 -33.44 -9.89
N ALA A 131 -4.49 -34.37 -10.69
CA ALA A 131 -5.90 -34.61 -10.90
C ALA A 131 -6.60 -35.09 -9.62
N SER A 132 -7.80 -34.59 -9.38
CA SER A 132 -8.89 -35.23 -8.62
C SER A 132 -10.15 -34.40 -8.95
N ALA A 133 -11.04 -34.80 -9.86
CA ALA A 133 -11.94 -35.95 -9.85
C ALA A 133 -12.88 -35.98 -8.63
N ALA A 134 -14.05 -35.33 -8.76
CA ALA A 134 -15.35 -35.68 -8.16
C ALA A 134 -16.37 -34.64 -8.66
N SER A 135 -17.15 -34.88 -9.72
CA SER A 135 -18.40 -35.67 -9.76
C SER A 135 -19.31 -35.41 -8.56
N GLY A 136 -20.41 -34.69 -8.81
CA GLY A 136 -21.50 -34.51 -7.86
C GLY A 136 -22.50 -33.43 -8.26
N SER A 137 -23.33 -33.71 -9.27
CA SER A 137 -24.66 -33.09 -9.36
C SER A 137 -25.52 -33.59 -8.19
N PRO A 138 -26.46 -32.77 -7.69
CA PRO A 138 -27.84 -33.08 -8.04
C PRO A 138 -28.71 -31.87 -8.38
N GLU A 139 -29.53 -32.15 -9.37
CA GLU A 139 -30.82 -31.59 -9.75
C GLU A 139 -31.75 -31.34 -8.54
N SER A 140 -32.41 -30.17 -8.51
CA SER A 140 -33.88 -30.03 -8.30
C SER A 140 -34.28 -28.56 -8.10
N ALA A 141 -35.21 -28.10 -8.94
CA ALA A 141 -35.97 -26.87 -8.79
C ALA A 141 -36.99 -26.97 -7.61
N PRO A 142 -37.63 -25.86 -7.20
CA PRO A 142 -38.88 -25.50 -7.88
C PRO A 142 -39.06 -24.00 -8.16
N SER A 143 -39.80 -23.75 -9.25
CA SER A 143 -40.37 -22.47 -9.66
C SER A 143 -41.22 -21.81 -8.58
N SER A 144 -41.00 -20.51 -8.36
CA SER A 144 -41.96 -19.61 -7.75
C SER A 144 -42.28 -18.48 -8.73
N SER A 145 -43.47 -18.55 -9.30
CA SER A 145 -44.08 -17.52 -10.13
C SER A 145 -44.45 -16.32 -9.25
N GLY A 146 -43.68 -15.23 -9.36
CA GLY A 146 -43.98 -13.93 -8.73
C GLY A 146 -44.43 -12.90 -9.78
N PRO A 147 -45.36 -11.99 -9.43
CA PRO A 147 -46.08 -11.15 -10.40
C PRO A 147 -45.18 -10.14 -11.11
N SER A 148 -45.44 -10.01 -12.42
CA SER A 148 -44.80 -9.08 -13.34
C SER A 148 -44.89 -7.63 -12.83
N GLN A 149 -43.74 -7.08 -12.42
CA GLN A 149 -43.58 -5.64 -12.31
C GLN A 149 -43.41 -5.04 -13.72
N PRO A 150 -44.07 -3.92 -14.03
CA PRO A 150 -43.89 -3.22 -15.30
C PRO A 150 -42.44 -2.71 -15.41
N ALA A 151 -41.80 -3.07 -16.52
CA ALA A 151 -40.43 -2.68 -16.86
C ALA A 151 -40.29 -1.15 -16.88
N ALA A 152 -39.55 -0.63 -15.92
CA ALA A 152 -38.92 0.68 -16.07
C ALA A 152 -37.84 0.56 -17.17
N PRO A 153 -37.63 1.58 -18.00
CA PRO A 153 -36.53 1.57 -18.96
C PRO A 153 -35.20 1.49 -18.20
N GLU A 154 -34.59 0.30 -18.18
CA GLU A 154 -33.20 0.09 -17.76
C GLU A 154 -32.31 0.89 -18.71
N SER A 155 -31.97 2.11 -18.28
CA SER A 155 -30.89 2.88 -18.87
C SER A 155 -29.59 2.15 -18.50
N ALA A 156 -29.22 1.16 -19.31
CA ALA A 156 -27.99 0.41 -19.18
C ALA A 156 -26.82 1.34 -19.48
N SER A 157 -26.38 2.09 -18.47
CA SER A 157 -25.12 2.83 -18.52
C SER A 157 -23.99 1.81 -18.61
N GLN A 158 -23.48 1.57 -19.82
CA GLN A 158 -22.28 0.78 -20.03
C GLN A 158 -21.12 1.50 -19.34
N THR A 159 -20.70 0.99 -18.19
CA THR A 159 -19.50 1.46 -17.52
C THR A 159 -18.29 1.02 -18.33
N VAL A 160 -17.72 1.96 -19.10
CA VAL A 160 -16.47 1.75 -19.82
C VAL A 160 -15.33 1.77 -18.80
N TYR A 161 -14.57 0.69 -18.70
CA TYR A 161 -13.41 0.60 -17.84
C TYR A 161 -12.15 1.02 -18.62
N LEU A 162 -11.30 1.85 -18.02
CA LEU A 162 -10.05 2.35 -18.62
C LEU A 162 -8.84 1.82 -17.84
N CYS A 163 -7.79 1.39 -18.55
CA CYS A 163 -6.56 0.94 -17.93
C CYS A 163 -5.74 2.13 -17.39
N LYS A 164 -5.52 2.20 -16.08
CA LYS A 164 -4.76 3.29 -15.43
C LYS A 164 -3.33 3.49 -15.95
N ASN A 165 -2.74 2.50 -16.63
CA ASN A 165 -1.36 2.57 -17.12
C ASN A 165 -1.25 3.06 -18.57
N CYS A 166 -2.27 2.86 -19.40
CA CYS A 166 -2.20 3.19 -20.83
C CYS A 166 -3.47 3.86 -21.37
N ASP A 167 -4.44 4.12 -20.50
CA ASP A 167 -5.76 4.70 -20.78
C ASP A 167 -6.56 3.97 -21.88
N GLY A 168 -6.16 2.74 -22.19
CA GLY A 168 -6.86 1.89 -23.15
C GLY A 168 -8.16 1.36 -22.56
N GLU A 169 -9.21 1.36 -23.38
CA GLU A 169 -10.50 0.80 -23.02
C GLU A 169 -10.37 -0.71 -22.78
N LEU A 170 -10.99 -1.17 -21.70
CA LEU A 170 -11.03 -2.56 -21.28
C LEU A 170 -12.42 -3.15 -21.55
N PRO A 171 -12.49 -4.43 -21.99
CA PRO A 171 -13.76 -5.14 -22.12
C PRO A 171 -14.55 -5.18 -20.81
N SER A 172 -15.87 -5.21 -20.88
CA SER A 172 -16.75 -5.24 -19.69
C SER A 172 -16.62 -6.55 -18.89
N ASP A 173 -16.16 -7.62 -19.52
CA ASP A 173 -15.95 -8.96 -18.94
C ASP A 173 -14.55 -9.13 -18.30
N PHE A 174 -13.74 -8.07 -18.26
CA PHE A 174 -12.37 -8.15 -17.80
C PHE A 174 -12.26 -8.43 -16.29
N GLN A 175 -11.66 -9.57 -15.93
CA GLN A 175 -11.57 -10.04 -14.54
C GLN A 175 -10.34 -9.49 -13.81
N LEU A 176 -10.46 -9.38 -12.48
CA LEU A 176 -9.38 -9.04 -11.58
C LEU A 176 -8.17 -9.97 -11.74
N GLY A 177 -6.97 -9.38 -11.83
CA GLY A 177 -5.71 -10.13 -11.97
C GLY A 177 -5.32 -10.50 -13.41
N GLN A 178 -6.18 -10.21 -14.40
CA GLN A 178 -5.86 -10.32 -15.83
C GLN A 178 -4.91 -9.18 -16.27
N ARG A 179 -4.23 -9.39 -17.40
CA ARG A 179 -3.26 -8.44 -17.98
C ARG A 179 -3.90 -7.61 -19.08
N CYS A 180 -3.75 -6.28 -19.01
CA CYS A 180 -4.28 -5.37 -20.01
C CYS A 180 -3.79 -5.78 -21.42
N PRO A 181 -4.67 -5.89 -22.43
CA PRO A 181 -4.27 -6.29 -23.79
C PRO A 181 -3.41 -5.23 -24.49
N HIS A 182 -3.49 -3.97 -24.07
CA HIS A 182 -2.77 -2.85 -24.68
C HIS A 182 -1.34 -2.69 -24.15
N CYS A 183 -1.14 -2.84 -22.83
CA CYS A 183 0.16 -2.57 -22.20
C CYS A 183 0.72 -3.72 -21.33
N ASN A 184 0.02 -4.85 -21.26
CA ASN A 184 0.40 -6.05 -20.50
C ASN A 184 0.57 -5.85 -18.97
N ALA A 185 0.16 -4.68 -18.45
CA ALA A 185 0.12 -4.38 -17.02
C ALA A 185 -0.96 -5.23 -16.33
N ARG A 186 -0.67 -5.70 -15.11
CA ARG A 186 -1.63 -6.48 -14.32
C ARG A 186 -2.58 -5.53 -13.61
N ILE A 187 -3.88 -5.70 -13.83
CA ILE A 187 -4.89 -4.85 -13.18
C ILE A 187 -5.12 -5.35 -11.75
N VAL A 188 -4.81 -4.49 -10.79
CA VAL A 188 -5.12 -4.68 -9.37
C VAL A 188 -5.99 -3.49 -8.97
N TYR A 189 -7.24 -3.71 -8.55
CA TYR A 189 -8.00 -2.62 -7.94
C TYR A 189 -7.36 -2.33 -6.59
N GLU A 190 -6.81 -1.13 -6.43
CA GLU A 190 -6.73 -0.53 -5.11
C GLU A 190 -8.14 -0.10 -4.77
N GLN A 191 -8.76 -0.79 -3.81
CA GLN A 191 -10.05 -0.41 -3.26
C GLN A 191 -9.90 1.03 -2.76
N GLY A 192 -10.55 1.98 -3.46
CA GLY A 192 -10.62 3.36 -3.04
C GLY A 192 -11.07 3.41 -1.59
N GLY A 193 -10.30 4.12 -0.75
CA GLY A 193 -10.55 4.25 0.68
C GLY A 193 -11.81 5.04 1.02
N ASP A 194 -12.54 5.51 0.01
CA ASP A 194 -13.93 5.89 0.09
C ASP A 194 -14.77 4.61 0.12
N GLY A 195 -15.26 4.23 1.31
CA GLY A 195 -16.14 3.08 1.55
C GLY A 195 -17.48 3.08 0.79
N GLY A 196 -17.60 3.78 -0.33
CA GLY A 196 -18.66 3.66 -1.31
C GLY A 196 -18.40 2.47 -2.24
N VAL A 197 -18.60 1.26 -1.73
CA VAL A 197 -19.05 0.19 -2.63
C VAL A 197 -20.41 0.63 -3.16
N ALA A 198 -20.43 1.18 -4.38
CA ALA A 198 -21.61 1.20 -5.21
C ALA A 198 -22.01 -0.28 -5.39
N GLY A 199 -22.88 -0.73 -4.49
CA GLY A 199 -23.31 -2.10 -4.40
C GLY A 199 -24.01 -2.48 -5.70
N PHE A 200 -23.54 -3.58 -6.29
CA PHE A 200 -24.39 -4.42 -7.10
C PHE A 200 -25.67 -4.74 -6.31
N PRO A 201 -26.86 -4.45 -6.85
CA PRO A 201 -28.09 -4.95 -6.26
C PRO A 201 -28.16 -6.45 -6.56
N GLY A 202 -28.02 -7.27 -5.53
CA GLY A 202 -28.52 -8.64 -5.55
C GLY A 202 -27.46 -9.72 -5.55
N ILE A 203 -26.94 -10.03 -4.37
CA ILE A 203 -27.01 -11.41 -3.88
C ILE A 203 -27.04 -11.41 -2.35
N ALA A 204 -27.96 -12.21 -1.84
CA ALA A 204 -28.41 -12.24 -0.46
C ALA A 204 -27.29 -12.59 0.53
N ALA A 205 -27.45 -12.03 1.73
CA ALA A 205 -26.71 -12.36 2.93
C ALA A 205 -26.59 -13.88 3.12
N SER A 206 -25.37 -14.39 2.98
CA SER A 206 -25.00 -15.70 3.50
C SER A 206 -23.89 -15.53 4.52
N ARG A 207 -24.33 -15.24 5.75
CA ARG A 207 -23.93 -15.91 7.01
C ARG A 207 -22.75 -16.90 6.85
N TRP A 208 -21.51 -16.43 7.00
CA TRP A 208 -20.36 -17.32 7.18
C TRP A 208 -20.13 -17.61 8.66
N PRO A 209 -19.94 -18.89 9.06
CA PRO A 209 -19.74 -19.27 10.45
C PRO A 209 -18.30 -18.97 10.91
N ILE A 210 -18.20 -18.46 12.13
CA ILE A 210 -16.99 -18.44 12.94
C ILE A 210 -16.61 -19.89 13.22
N LEU A 211 -15.59 -20.43 12.56
CA LEU A 211 -14.94 -21.68 12.95
C LEU A 211 -13.62 -21.81 12.20
N VAL A 212 -12.53 -21.36 12.82
CA VAL A 212 -11.22 -22.01 12.99
C VAL A 212 -10.27 -20.95 13.58
N GLY A 213 -9.83 -21.14 14.82
CA GLY A 213 -8.87 -20.24 15.49
C GLY A 213 -8.85 -20.28 17.03
N GLY A 214 -9.49 -21.28 17.67
CA GLY A 214 -9.56 -21.45 19.13
C GLY A 214 -8.29 -22.02 19.77
N GLY A 215 -7.12 -21.47 19.48
CA GLY A 215 -5.84 -21.92 20.10
C GLY A 215 -5.22 -20.90 21.06
N ILE A 216 -5.31 -19.60 20.75
CA ILE A 216 -4.52 -18.58 21.47
C ILE A 216 -5.36 -17.87 22.55
N GLY A 217 -6.68 -17.74 22.36
CA GLY A 217 -7.56 -17.08 23.34
C GLY A 217 -7.67 -17.81 24.68
N ALA A 218 -7.69 -19.14 24.68
CA ALA A 218 -7.81 -19.93 25.89
C ALA A 218 -6.56 -19.82 26.80
N LEU A 219 -5.36 -19.75 26.21
CA LEU A 219 -4.12 -19.59 26.99
C LEU A 219 -4.06 -18.25 27.72
N VAL A 220 -4.55 -17.16 27.09
CA VAL A 220 -4.57 -15.83 27.73
C VAL A 220 -5.53 -15.82 28.93
N ILE A 221 -6.71 -16.43 28.79
CA ILE A 221 -7.70 -16.51 29.88
C ILE A 221 -7.16 -17.35 31.05
N ILE A 222 -6.48 -18.48 30.78
CA ILE A 222 -5.88 -19.33 31.81
C ILE A 222 -4.78 -18.60 32.59
N VAL A 223 -3.91 -17.84 31.92
CA VAL A 223 -2.83 -17.09 32.58
C VAL A 223 -3.40 -15.97 33.48
N ILE A 224 -4.47 -15.31 33.04
CA ILE A 224 -5.16 -14.28 33.85
C ILE A 224 -5.80 -14.92 35.09
N LEU A 225 -6.51 -16.04 34.94
CA LEU A 225 -7.11 -16.76 36.07
C LEU A 225 -6.07 -17.24 37.09
N LEU A 226 -4.93 -17.78 36.65
CA LEU A 226 -3.86 -18.21 37.55
C LEU A 226 -3.25 -17.05 38.35
N ARG A 227 -3.13 -15.85 37.74
CA ARG A 227 -2.64 -14.65 38.44
C ARG A 227 -3.63 -14.17 39.50
N VAL A 228 -4.94 -14.22 39.22
CA VAL A 228 -5.98 -13.83 40.17
C VAL A 228 -6.04 -14.79 41.36
N ILE A 229 -5.95 -16.10 41.11
CA ILE A 229 -5.94 -17.11 42.20
C ILE A 229 -4.69 -16.94 43.07
N ALA A 230 -3.51 -16.76 42.47
CA ALA A 230 -2.27 -16.56 43.22
C ALA A 230 -2.28 -15.29 44.09
N ALA A 231 -2.94 -14.22 43.62
CA ALA A 231 -3.12 -13.00 44.40
C ALA A 231 -4.09 -13.19 45.58
N ALA A 232 -5.17 -13.96 45.38
CA ALA A 232 -6.16 -14.23 46.43
C ALA A 232 -5.62 -15.14 47.55
N THR A 233 -4.67 -16.04 47.24
CA THR A 233 -4.05 -16.91 48.26
C THR A 233 -2.96 -16.24 49.10
N ARG A 234 -2.56 -15.00 48.76
CA ARG A 234 -1.46 -14.27 49.42
C ARG A 234 -1.93 -13.25 50.46
N ASN A 235 -3.24 -13.19 50.71
CA ASN A 235 -3.89 -12.30 51.67
C ASN A 235 -4.64 -13.14 52.71
#